data_AF-A0AAJ4XPZ1-F1
#
_entry.id   AF-A0AAJ4XPZ1-F1
#
_cell.length_a   1.000
_cell.length_b   1.000
_cell.length_c   1.000
_cell.angle_alpha   90.00
_cell.angle_beta   90.00
_cell.angle_gamma   90.00
#
_symmetry.space_group_name_H-M   'P 1'
#
loop_
_entity.id
_entity.type
_entity.pdbx_description
1 polymer ?
#
loop_
_entity_poly.entity_id
_entity_poly.type
_entity_poly.pdbx_seq_one_letter_code
_entity_poly.pdbx_strand_id
1 'polypeptide(L)'
;MLIALIGTPAAGKASVAHYLATNHGFTVITLSNDQSTPLSAFSSNGEPLKATLLPNSKVMLDYVTDRWNTRFVTIDLNTVGDLEAFIKRPFFLCVEVGGPLLMRWERWGKKHGQIGLEKFARLDDGVSYGKGSNRVQTVANGSENTEPLMLSSPSSSSLIGGNGIVDNLSNVSLTNNNWISLGTSKQSSSTSSGLTSLRRYVHLSINNDHSTIQALHSHLENLNLTSQERLRPCWDTYFLKLCNLASLRSNCMKRRVGAVLVSSNRILSTGYNGTPSGLRNCNQGGCSRCNNTLEPSNHLSASSSRIPGALDSSTSIVNKPDLVRAGSSACGQNLEECLCLHAEENALLEAGRQKTAGATMYCNTCPCLRCAVKIIQTGIKKVVYQLEYSMDQRTKAIFKEADVDISQFHLDT
;
A
#
# COMPACT_ATOMS: atom_id res chain seq x y z
N MET A 1 -16.46 -8.03 -14.94
CA MET A 1 -15.84 -7.02 -14.04
C MET A 1 -16.92 -6.07 -13.55
N LEU A 2 -17.07 -5.89 -12.24
CA LEU A 2 -17.97 -4.91 -11.64
C LEU A 2 -17.13 -3.87 -10.88
N ILE A 3 -17.31 -2.58 -11.21
CA ILE A 3 -16.69 -1.46 -10.49
C ILE A 3 -17.76 -0.75 -9.66
N ALA A 4 -17.56 -0.69 -8.35
CA ALA A 4 -18.36 0.13 -7.45
C ALA A 4 -17.60 1.41 -7.11
N LEU A 5 -18.21 2.56 -7.43
CA LEU A 5 -17.65 3.88 -7.18
C LEU A 5 -18.25 4.47 -5.92
N ILE A 6 -17.45 4.56 -4.87
CA ILE A 6 -17.80 5.24 -3.62
C ILE A 6 -17.05 6.56 -3.53
N GLY A 7 -17.41 7.42 -2.58
CA GLY A 7 -16.70 8.69 -2.41
C GLY A 7 -17.57 9.85 -1.98
N THR A 8 -16.92 10.99 -1.76
CA THR A 8 -17.54 12.18 -1.19
C THR A 8 -18.46 12.92 -2.18
N PRO A 9 -19.30 13.85 -1.70
CA PRO A 9 -20.15 14.69 -2.53
C PRO A 9 -19.33 15.50 -3.55
N ALA A 10 -19.84 15.59 -4.79
CA ALA A 10 -19.21 16.29 -5.91
C ALA A 10 -17.74 15.90 -6.25
N ALA A 11 -17.29 14.72 -5.82
CA ALA A 11 -15.97 14.18 -6.17
C ALA A 11 -15.84 13.74 -7.64
N GLY A 12 -16.94 13.61 -8.37
CA GLY A 12 -16.92 13.21 -9.78
C GLY A 12 -17.15 11.71 -10.03
N LYS A 13 -17.69 10.97 -9.06
CA LYS A 13 -18.08 9.55 -9.21
C LYS A 13 -18.83 9.28 -10.52
N ALA A 14 -19.84 10.09 -10.81
CA ALA A 14 -20.63 9.91 -12.02
C ALA A 14 -19.89 10.26 -13.32
N SER A 15 -18.94 11.20 -13.27
CA SER A 15 -18.04 11.46 -14.40
C SER A 15 -17.16 10.25 -14.69
N VAL A 16 -16.64 9.58 -13.65
CA VAL A 16 -15.90 8.32 -13.79
C VAL A 16 -16.80 7.20 -14.33
N ALA A 17 -18.03 7.07 -13.81
CA ALA A 17 -18.99 6.09 -14.30
C ALA A 17 -19.33 6.30 -15.79
N HIS A 18 -19.53 7.56 -16.20
CA HIS A 18 -19.78 7.93 -17.58
C HIS A 18 -18.58 7.62 -18.48
N TYR A 19 -17.36 7.96 -18.06
CA TYR A 19 -16.14 7.59 -18.79
C TYR A 19 -16.04 6.07 -18.99
N LEU A 20 -16.29 5.27 -17.96
CA LEU A 20 -16.28 3.81 -18.06
C LEU A 20 -17.36 3.29 -19.02
N ALA A 21 -18.56 3.87 -18.99
CA ALA A 21 -19.65 3.46 -19.87
C ALA A 21 -19.35 3.77 -21.34
N THR A 22 -18.95 5.01 -21.63
CA THR A 22 -18.76 5.52 -22.99
C THR A 22 -17.48 5.02 -23.64
N ASN A 23 -16.37 4.99 -22.90
CA ASN A 23 -15.05 4.66 -23.46
C ASN A 23 -14.68 3.17 -23.30
N HIS A 24 -15.27 2.47 -22.33
CA HIS A 24 -14.87 1.11 -21.97
C HIS A 24 -16.01 0.08 -21.96
N GLY A 25 -17.19 0.47 -22.46
CA GLY A 25 -18.34 -0.42 -22.67
C GLY A 25 -18.98 -0.94 -21.37
N PHE A 26 -18.85 -0.21 -20.27
CA PHE A 26 -19.48 -0.60 -19.00
C PHE A 26 -21.00 -0.36 -19.04
N THR A 27 -21.77 -1.37 -18.64
CA THR A 27 -23.20 -1.22 -18.39
C THR A 27 -23.43 -0.59 -17.02
N VAL A 28 -24.15 0.52 -17.00
CA VAL A 28 -24.51 1.20 -15.76
C VAL A 28 -25.66 0.44 -15.07
N ILE A 29 -25.49 0.10 -13.80
CA ILE A 29 -26.52 -0.55 -12.98
C ILE A 29 -26.85 0.33 -11.77
N THR A 30 -28.14 0.52 -11.51
CA THR A 30 -28.65 1.38 -10.43
C THR A 30 -29.68 0.67 -9.58
N LEU A 31 -29.78 1.06 -8.31
CA LEU A 31 -30.82 0.59 -7.40
C LEU A 31 -32.10 1.43 -7.53
N SER A 32 -33.27 0.80 -7.43
CA SER A 32 -34.59 1.43 -7.52
C SER A 32 -34.94 2.38 -6.36
N ASN A 33 -34.01 2.72 -5.47
CA ASN A 33 -34.34 3.47 -4.26
C ASN A 33 -34.82 4.89 -4.59
N ASP A 34 -35.92 5.27 -3.93
CA ASP A 34 -36.75 6.47 -4.13
C ASP A 34 -36.06 7.83 -3.85
N GLN A 35 -34.73 7.88 -3.67
CA GLN A 35 -33.98 9.13 -3.41
C GLN A 35 -32.56 9.19 -4.02
N SER A 36 -32.09 8.19 -4.76
CA SER A 36 -30.83 8.31 -5.50
C SER A 36 -31.08 9.07 -6.80
N THR A 37 -30.42 10.22 -6.97
CA THR A 37 -30.36 10.91 -8.27
C THR A 37 -30.04 9.88 -9.35
N PRO A 38 -30.96 9.65 -10.30
CA PRO A 38 -30.75 8.65 -11.33
C PRO A 38 -29.42 8.91 -12.04
N LEU A 39 -28.64 7.86 -12.30
CA LEU A 39 -27.52 7.97 -13.23
C LEU A 39 -27.98 8.44 -14.64
N SER A 40 -29.30 8.45 -14.90
CA SER A 40 -29.90 9.07 -16.09
C SER A 40 -29.76 10.61 -16.13
N ALA A 41 -29.28 11.27 -15.07
CA ALA A 41 -29.02 12.71 -15.03
C ALA A 41 -27.59 13.10 -15.44
N PHE A 42 -26.77 12.15 -15.92
CA PHE A 42 -25.39 12.41 -16.34
C PHE A 42 -25.27 12.38 -17.85
N SER A 43 -25.59 13.50 -18.48
CA SER A 43 -25.12 13.80 -19.81
C SER A 43 -24.54 15.20 -19.83
N SER A 44 -23.27 15.33 -20.23
CA SER A 44 -22.75 16.60 -20.72
C SER A 44 -23.23 16.88 -22.16
N ASN A 45 -23.79 15.87 -22.85
CA ASN A 45 -24.06 15.88 -24.30
C ASN A 45 -25.49 15.41 -24.70
N GLY A 46 -26.46 15.38 -23.79
CA GLY A 46 -27.89 15.22 -24.12
C GLY A 46 -28.44 13.80 -24.37
N GLU A 47 -27.63 12.75 -24.48
CA GLU A 47 -28.12 11.35 -24.51
C GLU A 47 -28.04 10.71 -23.11
N PRO A 48 -29.16 10.24 -22.52
CA PRO A 48 -29.15 9.60 -21.22
C PRO A 48 -28.54 8.20 -21.30
N LEU A 49 -27.51 7.92 -20.48
CA LEU A 49 -26.97 6.57 -20.36
C LEU A 49 -28.08 5.61 -19.89
N LYS A 50 -28.33 4.57 -20.69
CA LYS A 50 -29.31 3.52 -20.37
C LYS A 50 -28.83 2.72 -19.16
N ALA A 51 -29.36 3.06 -17.99
CA ALA A 51 -29.09 2.33 -16.75
C ALA A 51 -30.04 1.14 -16.60
N THR A 52 -29.51 0.01 -16.13
CA THR A 52 -30.32 -1.15 -15.72
C THR A 52 -30.74 -0.97 -14.28
N LEU A 53 -32.04 -0.85 -14.04
CA LEU A 53 -32.62 -0.62 -12.73
C LEU A 53 -32.86 -1.96 -12.00
N LEU A 54 -32.39 -2.07 -10.75
CA LEU A 54 -32.46 -3.28 -9.95
C LEU A 54 -33.10 -2.97 -8.58
N PRO A 55 -33.99 -3.83 -8.04
CA PRO A 55 -34.76 -3.49 -6.83
C PRO A 55 -33.92 -3.26 -5.56
N ASN A 56 -32.86 -4.03 -5.36
CA ASN A 56 -32.00 -3.96 -4.18
C ASN A 56 -30.61 -4.55 -4.45
N SER A 57 -29.67 -4.33 -3.54
CA SER A 57 -28.27 -4.78 -3.67
C SER A 57 -28.11 -6.29 -3.74
N LYS A 58 -29.01 -7.07 -3.13
CA LYS A 58 -29.01 -8.53 -3.23
C LYS A 58 -29.36 -9.01 -4.64
N VAL A 59 -30.44 -8.49 -5.22
CA VAL A 59 -30.81 -8.79 -6.62
C VAL A 59 -29.72 -8.33 -7.58
N MET A 60 -29.07 -7.19 -7.28
CA MET A 60 -27.92 -6.74 -8.03
C MET A 60 -26.76 -7.73 -8.00
N LEU A 61 -26.43 -8.26 -6.81
CA LEU A 61 -25.37 -9.25 -6.66
C LEU A 61 -25.65 -10.51 -7.49
N ASP A 62 -26.87 -11.03 -7.44
CA ASP A 62 -27.27 -12.21 -8.22
C ASP A 62 -27.17 -11.90 -9.73
N TYR A 63 -27.73 -10.76 -10.16
CA TYR A 63 -27.73 -10.32 -11.56
C TYR A 63 -26.33 -10.20 -12.17
N VAL A 64 -25.37 -9.60 -11.44
CA VAL A 64 -23.99 -9.45 -11.93
C VAL A 64 -23.20 -10.75 -11.82
N THR A 65 -23.54 -11.64 -10.87
CA THR A 65 -22.86 -12.92 -10.71
C THR A 65 -23.19 -13.85 -11.88
N ASP A 66 -24.45 -13.88 -12.32
CA ASP A 66 -24.87 -14.63 -13.51
C ASP A 66 -24.23 -14.11 -14.80
N ARG A 67 -23.78 -12.85 -14.79
CA ARG A 67 -23.19 -12.12 -15.93
C ARG A 67 -21.77 -11.65 -15.63
N TRP A 68 -20.99 -12.43 -14.88
CA TRP A 68 -19.68 -12.03 -14.35
C TRP A 68 -18.68 -11.60 -15.45
N ASN A 69 -18.84 -12.12 -16.66
CA ASN A 69 -18.05 -11.80 -17.86
C ASN A 69 -18.38 -10.43 -18.48
N THR A 70 -19.48 -9.80 -18.07
CA THR A 70 -19.89 -8.46 -18.52
C THR A 70 -19.25 -7.37 -17.67
N ARG A 71 -19.10 -6.16 -18.23
CA ARG A 71 -18.55 -4.99 -17.53
C ARG A 71 -19.70 -4.17 -16.94
N PHE A 72 -19.69 -3.98 -15.62
CA PHE A 72 -20.72 -3.24 -14.90
C PHE A 72 -20.12 -2.13 -14.04
N VAL A 73 -20.82 -1.01 -13.92
CA VAL A 73 -20.45 0.09 -13.02
C VAL A 73 -21.67 0.56 -12.20
N THR A 74 -21.44 0.86 -10.92
CA THR A 74 -22.48 1.37 -10.02
C THR A 74 -21.93 2.43 -9.07
N ILE A 75 -22.79 3.35 -8.62
CA ILE A 75 -22.50 4.35 -7.58
C ILE A 75 -23.34 4.15 -6.30
N ASP A 76 -24.16 3.10 -6.26
CA ASP A 76 -25.25 2.95 -5.28
C ASP A 76 -24.87 2.06 -4.08
N LEU A 77 -23.73 1.37 -4.14
CA LEU A 77 -23.23 0.53 -3.04
C LEU A 77 -22.53 1.40 -1.99
N ASN A 78 -23.29 1.86 -1.00
CA ASN A 78 -22.85 2.86 -0.01
C ASN A 78 -22.90 2.36 1.45
N THR A 79 -23.18 1.09 1.68
CA THR A 79 -23.17 0.49 3.03
C THR A 79 -22.10 -0.60 3.17
N VAL A 80 -21.69 -0.86 4.41
CA VAL A 80 -20.75 -1.95 4.73
C VAL A 80 -21.36 -3.30 4.31
N GLY A 81 -22.65 -3.52 4.63
CA GLY A 81 -23.34 -4.76 4.31
C GLY A 81 -23.40 -5.04 2.81
N ASP A 82 -23.55 -4.00 1.99
CA ASP A 82 -23.45 -4.13 0.54
C ASP A 82 -22.04 -4.56 0.15
N LEU A 83 -21.00 -3.78 0.48
CA LEU A 83 -19.63 -4.07 0.02
C LEU A 83 -19.10 -5.44 0.51
N GLU A 84 -19.46 -5.89 1.71
CA GLU A 84 -19.06 -7.20 2.25
C GLU A 84 -19.57 -8.38 1.42
N ALA A 85 -20.73 -8.25 0.79
CA ALA A 85 -21.29 -9.30 -0.07
C ALA A 85 -20.54 -9.35 -1.42
N PHE A 86 -20.20 -8.19 -1.98
CA PHE A 86 -19.56 -8.07 -3.28
C PHE A 86 -18.05 -8.35 -3.25
N ILE A 87 -17.33 -7.98 -2.19
CA ILE A 87 -15.86 -8.13 -2.13
C ILE A 87 -15.38 -9.58 -2.18
N LYS A 88 -16.26 -10.53 -1.85
CA LYS A 88 -15.97 -11.97 -1.96
C LYS A 88 -15.87 -12.44 -3.41
N ARG A 89 -16.25 -11.61 -4.39
CA ARG A 89 -16.31 -11.98 -5.81
C ARG A 89 -15.02 -11.56 -6.52
N PRO A 90 -14.37 -12.46 -7.27
CA PRO A 90 -13.08 -12.19 -7.93
C PRO A 90 -13.17 -11.19 -9.09
N PHE A 91 -14.38 -10.75 -9.45
CA PHE A 91 -14.63 -9.78 -10.52
C PHE A 91 -15.02 -8.40 -9.99
N PHE A 92 -15.03 -8.19 -8.67
CA PHE A 92 -15.45 -6.94 -8.03
C PHE A 92 -14.26 -6.04 -7.70
N LEU A 93 -14.39 -4.76 -8.02
CA LEU A 93 -13.42 -3.71 -7.70
C LEU A 93 -14.16 -2.54 -7.04
N CYS A 94 -13.76 -2.16 -5.83
CA CYS A 94 -14.28 -0.96 -5.17
C CYS A 94 -13.27 0.18 -5.31
N VAL A 95 -13.74 1.30 -5.88
CA VAL A 95 -12.93 2.48 -6.17
C VAL A 95 -13.50 3.68 -5.43
N GLU A 96 -12.67 4.33 -4.61
CA GLU A 96 -13.02 5.60 -3.97
C GLU A 96 -12.68 6.76 -4.91
N VAL A 97 -13.61 7.69 -5.08
CA VAL A 97 -13.37 8.95 -5.80
C VAL A 97 -13.47 10.08 -4.78
N GLY A 98 -12.33 10.71 -4.53
CA GLY A 98 -12.17 11.88 -3.69
C GLY A 98 -11.82 13.13 -4.49
N GLY A 99 -11.50 14.22 -3.79
CA GLY A 99 -11.03 15.45 -4.40
C GLY A 99 -10.92 16.58 -3.37
N PRO A 100 -10.10 17.61 -3.63
CA PRO A 100 -9.97 18.77 -2.75
C PRO A 100 -11.32 19.42 -2.44
N LEU A 101 -11.56 19.75 -1.17
CA LEU A 101 -12.85 20.23 -0.66
C LEU A 101 -13.38 21.44 -1.43
N LEU A 102 -12.52 22.45 -1.67
CA LEU A 102 -12.89 23.68 -2.39
C LEU A 102 -13.35 23.39 -3.82
N MET A 103 -12.63 22.53 -4.56
CA MET A 103 -13.04 22.15 -5.92
C MET A 103 -14.35 21.36 -5.93
N ARG A 104 -14.56 20.46 -4.96
CA ARG A 104 -15.84 19.74 -4.83
C ARG A 104 -16.99 20.70 -4.51
N TRP A 105 -16.75 21.69 -3.65
CA TRP A 105 -17.70 22.73 -3.33
C TRP A 105 -18.09 23.57 -4.56
N GLU A 106 -17.12 24.01 -5.37
CA GLU A 106 -17.37 24.74 -6.61
C GLU A 106 -18.16 23.90 -7.62
N ARG A 107 -17.78 22.63 -7.82
CA ARG A 107 -18.50 21.68 -8.67
C ARG A 107 -19.93 21.45 -8.18
N TRP A 108 -20.13 21.33 -6.87
CA TRP A 108 -21.45 21.23 -6.26
C TRP A 108 -22.30 22.46 -6.59
N GLY A 109 -21.73 23.66 -6.41
CA GLY A 109 -22.38 24.93 -6.68
C GLY A 109 -22.89 25.06 -8.11
N LYS A 110 -22.08 24.64 -9.10
CA LYS A 110 -22.47 24.64 -10.52
C LYS A 110 -23.66 23.73 -10.82
N LYS A 111 -23.84 22.63 -10.08
CA LYS A 111 -24.88 21.62 -10.35
C LYS A 111 -26.15 21.78 -9.52
N HIS A 112 -26.03 22.15 -8.25
CA HIS A 112 -27.15 22.17 -7.29
C HIS A 112 -27.43 23.57 -6.71
N GLY A 113 -26.73 24.60 -7.18
CA GLY A 113 -26.74 25.94 -6.60
C GLY A 113 -25.68 26.11 -5.49
N GLN A 114 -25.15 27.33 -5.37
CA GLN A 114 -24.12 27.63 -4.38
C GLN A 114 -24.68 27.59 -2.96
N ILE A 115 -23.95 26.94 -2.07
CA ILE A 115 -24.15 26.98 -0.62
C ILE A 115 -22.88 27.53 0.03
N GLY A 116 -22.95 28.03 1.26
CA GLY A 116 -21.74 28.46 1.97
C GLY A 116 -20.75 27.30 2.18
N LEU A 117 -19.44 27.59 2.12
CA LEU A 117 -18.38 26.57 2.27
C LEU A 117 -18.52 25.77 3.56
N GLU A 118 -18.84 26.43 4.68
CA GLU A 118 -19.07 25.78 5.97
C GLU A 118 -20.22 24.78 5.93
N LYS A 119 -21.32 25.11 5.24
CA LYS A 119 -22.45 24.20 5.06
C LYS A 119 -22.08 22.99 4.20
N PHE A 120 -21.25 23.19 3.18
CA PHE A 120 -20.73 22.10 2.36
C PHE A 120 -19.77 21.21 3.14
N ALA A 121 -18.88 21.79 3.95
CA ALA A 121 -17.97 21.04 4.81
C ALA A 121 -18.73 20.15 5.80
N ARG A 122 -19.79 20.65 6.45
CA ARG A 122 -20.66 19.83 7.31
C ARG A 122 -21.33 18.67 6.56
N LEU A 123 -21.76 18.91 5.32
CA LEU A 123 -22.33 17.87 4.46
C LEU A 123 -21.29 16.81 4.09
N ASP A 124 -20.06 17.23 3.81
CA ASP A 124 -18.94 16.35 3.54
C ASP A 124 -18.56 15.48 4.74
N ASP A 125 -18.49 16.08 5.93
CA ASP A 125 -18.23 15.37 7.19
C ASP A 125 -19.32 14.35 7.48
N GLY A 126 -20.59 14.72 7.29
CA GLY A 126 -21.72 13.82 7.49
C GLY A 126 -21.68 12.58 6.58
N VAL A 127 -21.17 12.72 5.35
CA VAL A 127 -20.96 11.58 4.43
C VAL A 127 -19.69 10.81 4.76
N SER A 128 -18.62 11.51 5.14
CA SER A 128 -17.29 10.92 5.37
C SER A 128 -17.21 10.14 6.67
N TYR A 129 -17.73 10.70 7.76
CA TYR A 129 -17.64 10.16 9.11
C TYR A 129 -18.96 9.65 9.66
N GLY A 130 -20.07 9.93 8.96
CA GLY A 130 -21.43 9.66 9.43
C GLY A 130 -21.98 10.86 10.19
N LYS A 131 -23.30 10.88 10.40
CA LYS A 131 -23.92 11.88 11.28
C LYS A 131 -23.43 11.58 12.69
N GLY A 132 -22.59 12.46 13.25
CA GLY A 132 -22.14 12.33 14.63
C GLY A 132 -23.36 12.10 15.53
N SER A 133 -23.26 11.12 16.44
CA SER A 133 -24.21 11.04 17.54
C SER A 133 -24.07 12.33 18.33
N ASN A 134 -24.94 13.30 18.08
CA ASN A 134 -25.07 14.51 18.89
C ASN A 134 -25.46 14.09 20.32
N ARG A 135 -24.48 13.71 21.14
CA ARG A 135 -24.53 13.94 22.59
C ARG A 135 -23.91 15.31 22.84
N VAL A 136 -24.53 16.35 22.28
CA VAL A 136 -24.48 17.65 22.95
C VAL A 136 -25.41 17.47 24.15
N GLN A 137 -24.83 17.09 25.29
CA GLN A 137 -25.49 17.35 26.56
C GLN A 137 -25.65 18.86 26.62
N THR A 138 -26.88 19.33 26.52
CA THR A 138 -27.26 20.68 26.92
C THR A 138 -26.85 20.84 28.38
N VAL A 139 -25.66 21.37 28.63
CA VAL A 139 -25.28 21.88 29.94
C VAL A 139 -25.84 23.29 30.01
N ALA A 140 -26.96 23.42 30.70
CA ALA A 140 -27.49 24.70 31.11
C ALA A 140 -26.52 25.36 32.11
N ASN A 141 -26.27 26.66 31.89
CA ASN A 141 -25.83 27.69 32.83
C ASN A 141 -24.65 27.42 33.80
N GLY A 142 -23.59 28.20 33.66
CA GLY A 142 -22.70 28.55 34.79
C GLY A 142 -21.22 28.76 34.44
N SER A 143 -20.79 30.03 34.44
CA SER A 143 -19.45 30.57 34.79
C SER A 143 -18.15 29.90 34.30
N GLU A 144 -17.44 30.67 33.48
CA GLU A 144 -15.99 30.94 33.40
C GLU A 144 -14.92 29.95 33.90
N ASN A 145 -13.88 29.83 33.05
CA ASN A 145 -12.49 29.43 33.30
C ASN A 145 -12.17 27.95 33.56
N THR A 146 -11.89 27.21 32.50
CA THR A 146 -10.89 26.12 32.52
C THR A 146 -10.22 25.99 31.15
N GLU A 147 -8.91 26.26 31.10
CA GLU A 147 -8.04 25.91 29.98
C GLU A 147 -8.04 24.38 29.74
N PRO A 148 -7.92 23.90 28.49
CA PRO A 148 -7.78 22.48 28.23
C PRO A 148 -6.36 22.00 28.57
N LEU A 149 -6.25 21.21 29.64
CA LEU A 149 -5.05 20.49 30.05
C LEU A 149 -4.60 19.49 28.96
N MET A 150 -3.38 19.68 28.46
CA MET A 150 -2.66 18.69 27.65
C MET A 150 -2.25 17.51 28.54
N LEU A 151 -2.94 16.37 28.42
CA LEU A 151 -2.48 15.11 29.02
C LEU A 151 -1.60 14.32 28.03
N SER A 152 -0.47 13.87 28.55
CA SER A 152 0.58 13.09 27.90
C SER A 152 0.12 11.70 27.47
N SER A 153 0.48 11.32 26.25
CA SER A 153 0.27 9.98 25.70
C SER A 153 1.16 8.92 26.36
N PRO A 154 0.64 7.75 26.76
CA PRO A 154 1.44 6.55 26.85
C PRO A 154 1.53 5.85 25.49
N SER A 155 2.73 5.34 25.21
CA SER A 155 3.12 4.53 24.07
C SER A 155 2.58 3.09 24.17
N SER A 156 2.16 2.51 23.04
CA SER A 156 2.13 1.06 22.76
C SER A 156 1.57 0.85 21.34
N SER A 157 2.33 0.35 20.37
CA SER A 157 2.82 -1.03 20.15
C SER A 157 1.73 -2.01 19.68
N SER A 158 1.78 -2.30 18.37
CA SER A 158 1.50 -3.57 17.67
C SER A 158 0.17 -4.29 17.90
N LEU A 159 -0.61 -4.45 16.82
CA LEU A 159 -1.24 -5.72 16.47
C LEU A 159 -1.27 -5.93 14.94
N ILE A 160 -0.80 -7.10 14.56
CA ILE A 160 -0.65 -7.67 13.21
C ILE A 160 -1.99 -8.26 12.75
N GLY A 161 -2.31 -8.11 11.45
CA GLY A 161 -3.21 -9.02 10.74
C GLY A 161 -3.94 -8.40 9.54
N GLY A 162 -3.58 -8.81 8.32
CA GLY A 162 -4.41 -8.58 7.13
C GLY A 162 -3.68 -8.40 5.80
N ASN A 163 -3.66 -9.46 5.00
CA ASN A 163 -3.49 -9.54 3.54
C ASN A 163 -2.87 -8.32 2.81
N GLY A 164 -1.54 -8.32 2.66
CA GLY A 164 -0.87 -8.14 1.36
C GLY A 164 -1.16 -6.90 0.49
N ILE A 165 -1.76 -5.85 1.01
CA ILE A 165 -1.79 -4.51 0.40
C ILE A 165 -1.35 -3.53 1.49
N VAL A 166 -0.05 -3.25 1.51
CA VAL A 166 0.44 -1.98 2.07
C VAL A 166 -0.17 -0.88 1.22
N ASP A 167 -1.25 -0.26 1.72
CA ASP A 167 -1.65 1.14 1.43
C ASP A 167 -2.83 1.64 2.28
N ASN A 168 -3.57 0.78 2.99
CA ASN A 168 -4.68 1.23 3.86
C ASN A 168 -4.44 1.03 5.36
N LEU A 169 -3.30 1.54 5.86
CA LEU A 169 -3.08 1.81 7.30
C LEU A 169 -3.59 3.21 7.72
N SER A 170 -4.31 3.91 6.86
CA SER A 170 -4.63 5.33 6.99
C SER A 170 -5.76 5.67 7.99
N ASN A 171 -6.47 4.68 8.55
CA ASN A 171 -7.58 4.94 9.47
C ASN A 171 -7.48 4.12 10.77
N VAL A 172 -6.58 4.51 11.66
CA VAL A 172 -6.73 4.21 13.10
C VAL A 172 -7.57 5.34 13.70
N SER A 173 -8.84 5.07 13.98
CA SER A 173 -9.66 5.99 14.77
C SER A 173 -9.23 5.90 16.23
N LEU A 174 -8.92 7.04 16.87
CA LEU A 174 -8.60 7.13 18.30
C LEU A 174 -9.83 6.93 19.21
N THR A 175 -10.94 6.41 18.67
CA THR A 175 -12.16 6.20 19.46
C THR A 175 -12.02 4.95 20.33
N ASN A 176 -12.24 5.15 21.63
CA ASN A 176 -12.08 4.18 22.70
C ASN A 176 -13.15 3.07 22.56
N ASN A 177 -12.87 2.01 21.81
CA ASN A 177 -13.77 0.84 21.73
C ASN A 177 -13.57 -0.08 22.95
N ASN A 178 -13.89 0.43 24.15
CA ASN A 178 -14.27 -0.41 25.27
C ASN A 178 -15.79 -0.55 25.27
N TRP A 179 -16.31 -1.54 24.56
CA TRP A 179 -17.64 -2.06 24.83
C TRP A 179 -17.55 -3.54 25.22
N ILE A 180 -17.79 -3.77 26.51
CA ILE A 180 -17.87 -5.06 27.17
C ILE A 180 -18.99 -5.88 26.55
N SER A 181 -18.69 -7.14 26.25
CA SER A 181 -19.63 -8.18 25.89
C SER A 181 -20.68 -8.37 27.01
N LEU A 182 -21.94 -8.08 26.72
CA LEU A 182 -23.06 -8.67 27.46
C LEU A 182 -24.34 -8.72 26.59
N GLY A 183 -24.80 -9.95 26.33
CA GLY A 183 -26.23 -10.28 26.28
C GLY A 183 -27.08 -9.78 25.12
N THR A 184 -27.29 -10.66 24.14
CA THR A 184 -28.59 -10.94 23.49
C THR A 184 -29.55 -9.76 23.21
N SER A 185 -29.51 -9.22 21.98
CA SER A 185 -30.70 -9.14 21.11
C SER A 185 -30.29 -8.88 19.66
N LYS A 186 -30.85 -9.66 18.73
CA LYS A 186 -30.78 -9.39 17.29
C LYS A 186 -31.65 -8.15 17.01
N GLN A 187 -31.03 -6.97 16.95
CA GLN A 187 -31.61 -5.82 16.26
C GLN A 187 -30.63 -5.37 15.17
N SER A 188 -31.07 -5.52 13.93
CA SER A 188 -30.42 -4.99 12.73
C SER A 188 -30.58 -3.46 12.71
N SER A 189 -29.84 -2.75 13.55
CA SER A 189 -29.68 -1.31 13.41
C SER A 189 -28.58 -1.06 12.39
N SER A 190 -28.97 -0.68 11.18
CA SER A 190 -28.06 -0.12 10.16
C SER A 190 -27.47 1.18 10.69
N THR A 191 -26.39 1.09 11.46
CA THR A 191 -25.58 2.26 11.80
C THR A 191 -25.08 2.82 10.48
N SER A 192 -25.51 4.04 10.14
CA SER A 192 -25.06 4.74 8.93
C SER A 192 -23.57 5.05 9.09
N SER A 193 -22.75 4.07 8.75
CA SER A 193 -21.31 4.15 8.81
C SER A 193 -20.86 5.05 7.67
N GLY A 194 -20.24 6.20 7.98
CA GLY A 194 -19.73 7.10 6.94
C GLY A 194 -18.71 6.40 6.02
N LEU A 195 -18.34 7.06 4.92
CA LEU A 195 -17.35 6.58 3.93
C LEU A 195 -16.08 6.01 4.56
N THR A 196 -15.63 6.57 5.69
CA THR A 196 -14.50 6.11 6.51
C THR A 196 -14.58 4.61 6.81
N SER A 197 -15.78 4.08 7.09
CA SER A 197 -15.98 2.65 7.39
C SER A 197 -15.87 1.76 6.15
N LEU A 198 -16.13 2.32 4.98
CA LEU A 198 -16.06 1.64 3.68
C LEU A 198 -14.63 1.57 3.12
N ARG A 199 -13.73 2.46 3.55
CA ARG A 199 -12.34 2.53 3.04
C ARG A 199 -11.56 1.22 3.15
N ARG A 200 -11.87 0.39 4.15
CA ARG A 200 -11.25 -0.96 4.28
C ARG A 200 -11.54 -1.90 3.09
N TYR A 201 -12.60 -1.63 2.32
CA TYR A 201 -12.99 -2.41 1.14
C TYR A 201 -12.50 -1.76 -0.17
N VAL A 202 -11.90 -0.57 -0.10
CA VAL A 202 -11.41 0.17 -1.27
C VAL A 202 -10.14 -0.46 -1.78
N HIS A 203 -10.12 -0.76 -3.07
CA HIS A 203 -8.97 -1.34 -3.78
C HIS A 203 -8.10 -0.25 -4.40
N LEU A 204 -8.69 0.90 -4.74
CA LEU A 204 -8.03 2.02 -5.41
C LEU A 204 -8.75 3.33 -5.05
N SER A 205 -7.98 4.37 -4.73
CA SER A 205 -8.51 5.71 -4.48
C SER A 205 -8.04 6.68 -5.58
N ILE A 206 -8.99 7.39 -6.19
CA ILE A 206 -8.77 8.42 -7.19
C ILE A 206 -8.97 9.78 -6.53
N ASN A 207 -7.93 10.61 -6.52
CA ASN A 207 -8.05 11.99 -6.09
C ASN A 207 -8.35 12.89 -7.30
N ASN A 208 -9.61 13.29 -7.48
CA ASN A 208 -10.02 14.12 -8.61
C ASN A 208 -9.78 15.61 -8.33
N ASP A 209 -8.55 16.05 -8.58
CA ASP A 209 -8.08 17.44 -8.51
C ASP A 209 -8.10 18.19 -9.86
N HIS A 210 -8.69 17.58 -10.90
CA HIS A 210 -8.71 18.16 -12.25
C HIS A 210 -9.83 19.18 -12.45
N SER A 211 -9.51 20.36 -12.98
CA SER A 211 -10.48 21.42 -13.24
C SER A 211 -11.43 21.14 -14.42
N THR A 212 -11.00 20.31 -15.38
CA THR A 212 -11.75 19.97 -16.60
C THR A 212 -12.02 18.47 -16.72
N ILE A 213 -13.08 18.12 -17.46
CA ILE A 213 -13.45 16.72 -17.72
C ILE A 213 -12.43 16.02 -18.62
N GLN A 214 -11.84 16.72 -19.59
CA GLN A 214 -10.81 16.14 -20.46
C GLN A 214 -9.58 15.74 -19.67
N ALA A 215 -9.11 16.58 -18.75
CA ALA A 215 -7.96 16.26 -17.89
C ALA A 215 -8.23 15.02 -17.01
N LEU A 216 -9.44 14.92 -16.45
CA LEU A 216 -9.86 13.71 -15.73
C LEU A 216 -9.85 12.48 -16.64
N HIS A 217 -10.37 12.56 -17.86
CA HIS A 217 -10.38 11.42 -18.80
C HIS A 217 -8.96 10.96 -19.17
N SER A 218 -8.04 11.90 -19.44
CA SER A 218 -6.62 11.56 -19.70
C SER A 218 -5.97 10.89 -18.50
N HIS A 219 -6.28 11.33 -17.28
CA HIS A 219 -5.81 10.67 -16.06
C HIS A 219 -6.38 9.24 -15.93
N LEU A 220 -7.68 9.05 -16.17
CA LEU A 220 -8.33 7.73 -16.11
C LEU A 220 -7.81 6.75 -17.17
N GLU A 221 -7.43 7.26 -18.34
CA GLU A 221 -6.81 6.48 -19.41
C GLU A 221 -5.44 5.93 -18.97
N ASN A 222 -4.59 6.80 -18.41
CA ASN A 222 -3.29 6.39 -17.86
C ASN A 222 -3.42 5.43 -16.67
N LEU A 223 -4.42 5.65 -15.81
CA LEU A 223 -4.68 4.79 -14.65
C LEU A 223 -5.14 3.37 -15.05
N ASN A 224 -5.71 3.22 -16.26
CA ASN A 224 -6.20 1.97 -16.81
C ASN A 224 -7.05 1.17 -15.80
N LEU A 225 -8.17 1.76 -15.37
CA LEU A 225 -9.11 1.13 -14.41
C LEU A 225 -9.62 -0.25 -14.85
N THR A 226 -9.52 -0.57 -16.14
CA THR A 226 -10.03 -1.82 -16.71
C THR A 226 -9.04 -2.98 -16.67
N SER A 227 -7.81 -2.74 -16.21
CA SER A 227 -6.77 -3.75 -16.10
C SER A 227 -7.24 -4.95 -15.25
N GLN A 228 -7.14 -6.15 -15.81
CA GLN A 228 -7.49 -7.39 -15.11
C GLN A 228 -6.48 -7.74 -14.01
N GLU A 229 -5.25 -7.22 -14.09
CA GLU A 229 -4.21 -7.40 -13.05
C GLU A 229 -4.66 -6.89 -11.67
N ARG A 230 -5.60 -5.93 -11.65
CA ARG A 230 -6.19 -5.38 -10.41
C ARG A 230 -7.14 -6.35 -9.72
N LEU A 231 -7.81 -7.23 -10.49
CA LEU A 231 -8.73 -8.24 -9.98
C LEU A 231 -8.02 -9.56 -9.68
N ARG A 232 -7.19 -9.98 -10.63
CA ARG A 232 -6.44 -11.23 -10.56
C ARG A 232 -5.06 -10.99 -11.18
N PRO A 233 -4.01 -10.82 -10.37
CA PRO A 233 -2.67 -10.63 -10.88
C PRO A 233 -2.24 -11.85 -11.70
N CYS A 234 -1.51 -11.63 -12.79
CA CYS A 234 -0.78 -12.70 -13.45
C CYS A 234 0.29 -13.28 -12.52
N TRP A 235 0.88 -14.41 -12.92
CA TRP A 235 1.87 -15.11 -12.12
C TRP A 235 3.08 -14.24 -11.77
N ASP A 236 3.60 -13.46 -12.72
CA ASP A 236 4.74 -12.59 -12.49
C ASP A 236 4.41 -11.48 -11.49
N THR A 237 3.26 -10.81 -11.64
CA THR A 237 2.74 -9.83 -10.67
C THR A 237 2.59 -10.46 -9.28
N TYR A 238 2.02 -11.66 -9.19
CA TYR A 238 1.80 -12.36 -7.93
C TYR A 238 3.12 -12.68 -7.22
N PHE A 239 4.08 -13.29 -7.92
CA PHE A 239 5.35 -13.68 -7.32
C PHE A 239 6.24 -12.48 -6.98
N LEU A 240 6.24 -11.41 -7.77
CA LEU A 240 6.96 -10.18 -7.42
C LEU A 240 6.34 -9.43 -6.25
N LYS A 241 5.00 -9.42 -6.12
CA LYS A 241 4.33 -8.92 -4.90
C LYS A 241 4.75 -9.71 -3.67
N LEU A 242 4.89 -11.04 -3.79
CA LEU A 242 5.44 -11.88 -2.71
C LEU A 242 6.90 -11.58 -2.40
N CYS A 243 7.75 -11.29 -3.40
CA CYS A 243 9.11 -10.82 -3.17
C CYS A 243 9.13 -9.53 -2.35
N ASN A 244 8.28 -8.56 -2.71
CA ASN A 244 8.16 -7.31 -1.97
C ASN A 244 7.67 -7.54 -0.53
N LEU A 245 6.70 -8.43 -0.32
CA LEU A 245 6.25 -8.83 1.02
C LEU A 245 7.36 -9.50 1.83
N ALA A 246 8.09 -10.46 1.24
CA ALA A 246 9.21 -11.14 1.89
C ALA A 246 10.31 -10.14 2.30
N SER A 247 10.60 -9.16 1.44
CA SER A 247 11.60 -8.11 1.70
C SER A 247 11.30 -7.29 2.96
N LEU A 248 10.04 -7.21 3.41
CA LEU A 248 9.67 -6.50 4.64
C LEU A 248 10.28 -7.13 5.89
N ARG A 249 10.70 -8.41 5.83
CA ARG A 249 11.42 -9.08 6.91
C ARG A 249 12.94 -8.83 6.90
N SER A 250 13.48 -8.18 5.87
CA SER A 250 14.90 -7.82 5.81
C SER A 250 15.31 -7.00 7.03
N ASN A 251 16.41 -7.41 7.65
CA ASN A 251 17.02 -6.69 8.76
C ASN A 251 18.23 -5.84 8.34
N CYS A 252 18.57 -5.80 7.04
CA CYS A 252 19.66 -5.00 6.50
C CYS A 252 19.31 -3.51 6.49
N MET A 253 20.26 -2.67 6.93
CA MET A 253 20.09 -1.22 7.02
C MET A 253 20.24 -0.49 5.68
N LYS A 254 20.78 -1.15 4.64
CA LYS A 254 21.07 -0.51 3.34
C LYS A 254 19.96 -0.71 2.31
N ARG A 255 19.34 -1.90 2.27
CA ARG A 255 18.31 -2.24 1.29
C ARG A 255 17.48 -3.41 1.79
N ARG A 256 16.20 -3.44 1.40
CA ARG A 256 15.28 -4.56 1.60
C ARG A 256 15.11 -5.31 0.30
N VAL A 257 15.65 -6.52 0.24
CA VAL A 257 15.59 -7.41 -0.92
C VAL A 257 14.79 -8.64 -0.52
N GLY A 258 13.93 -9.10 -1.43
CA GLY A 258 13.18 -10.33 -1.29
C GLY A 258 13.25 -11.15 -2.56
N ALA A 259 13.26 -12.47 -2.39
CA ALA A 259 13.30 -13.45 -3.46
C ALA A 259 12.29 -14.57 -3.20
N VAL A 260 11.71 -15.10 -4.26
CA VAL A 260 10.77 -16.23 -4.22
C VAL A 260 11.19 -17.22 -5.30
N LEU A 261 11.38 -18.48 -4.91
CA LEU A 261 11.70 -19.55 -5.84
C LEU A 261 10.42 -20.32 -6.17
N VAL A 262 10.18 -20.58 -7.46
CA VAL A 262 8.92 -21.14 -7.96
C VAL A 262 9.20 -22.29 -8.92
N SER A 263 8.44 -23.37 -8.80
CA SER A 263 8.38 -24.43 -9.80
C SER A 263 6.94 -24.82 -10.06
N SER A 264 6.53 -24.92 -11.33
CA SER A 264 5.15 -25.24 -11.73
C SER A 264 4.11 -24.33 -11.07
N ASN A 265 4.39 -23.03 -10.99
CA ASN A 265 3.58 -22.01 -10.29
C ASN A 265 3.33 -22.32 -8.79
N ARG A 266 4.19 -23.13 -8.16
CA ARG A 266 4.19 -23.38 -6.71
C ARG A 266 5.47 -22.84 -6.10
N ILE A 267 5.32 -22.16 -4.96
CA ILE A 267 6.45 -21.62 -4.21
C ILE A 267 7.22 -22.79 -3.59
N LEU A 268 8.52 -22.84 -3.86
CA LEU A 268 9.46 -23.78 -3.24
C LEU A 268 10.04 -23.20 -1.95
N SER A 269 10.44 -21.93 -1.99
CA SER A 269 11.02 -21.21 -0.86
C SER A 269 10.90 -19.70 -1.05
N THR A 270 11.11 -18.96 0.05
CA THR A 270 11.21 -17.51 0.06
C THR A 270 12.49 -17.10 0.78
N GLY A 271 13.10 -15.99 0.37
CA GLY A 271 14.26 -15.43 1.04
C GLY A 271 14.17 -13.91 1.16
N TYR A 272 14.83 -13.38 2.17
CA TYR A 272 15.09 -11.95 2.35
C TYR A 272 16.52 -11.77 2.81
N ASN A 273 17.11 -10.60 2.56
CA ASN A 273 18.50 -10.35 2.95
C ASN A 273 18.63 -10.04 4.45
N GLY A 274 19.69 -10.58 5.08
CA GLY A 274 19.94 -10.37 6.50
C GLY A 274 21.15 -11.14 7.03
N THR A 275 21.54 -10.84 8.25
CA THR A 275 22.62 -11.57 8.96
C THR A 275 22.25 -13.04 9.18
N PRO A 276 23.24 -13.95 9.30
CA PRO A 276 23.01 -15.36 9.58
C PRO A 276 22.20 -15.61 10.85
N SER A 277 21.45 -16.71 10.84
CA SER A 277 20.68 -17.18 12.00
C SER A 277 21.57 -17.32 13.25
N GLY A 278 21.09 -16.84 14.39
CA GLY A 278 21.81 -16.88 15.66
C GLY A 278 22.74 -15.68 15.92
N LEU A 279 22.97 -14.82 14.92
CA LEU A 279 23.72 -13.57 15.10
C LEU A 279 22.79 -12.38 15.32
N ARG A 280 23.34 -11.29 15.86
CA ARG A 280 22.63 -10.01 15.95
C ARG A 280 22.24 -9.55 14.55
N ASN A 281 21.03 -9.03 14.42
CA ASN A 281 20.56 -8.48 13.17
C ASN A 281 21.36 -7.23 12.76
N CYS A 282 21.41 -6.92 11.47
CA CYS A 282 22.09 -5.72 10.99
C CYS A 282 21.48 -4.44 11.58
N ASN A 283 20.15 -4.36 11.71
CA ASN A 283 19.42 -3.30 12.42
C ASN A 283 19.58 -3.31 13.96
N GLN A 284 20.34 -4.25 14.51
CA GLN A 284 20.75 -4.34 15.90
C GLN A 284 22.27 -4.18 16.07
N GLY A 285 22.96 -3.64 15.06
CA GLY A 285 24.41 -3.47 15.08
C GLY A 285 25.23 -4.69 14.67
N GLY A 286 24.61 -5.79 14.22
CA GLY A 286 25.31 -7.05 13.92
C GLY A 286 26.09 -7.11 12.61
N CYS A 287 26.19 -6.01 11.87
CA CYS A 287 26.95 -5.93 10.62
C CYS A 287 27.83 -4.69 10.62
N SER A 288 29.14 -4.86 10.82
CA SER A 288 30.11 -3.77 10.93
C SER A 288 30.08 -2.89 9.67
N ARG A 289 30.14 -3.48 8.46
CA ARG A 289 30.00 -2.72 7.20
C ARG A 289 28.80 -1.77 7.16
N CYS A 290 27.64 -2.22 7.66
CA CYS A 290 26.42 -1.41 7.62
C CYS A 290 26.34 -0.40 8.77
N ASN A 291 26.98 -0.69 9.91
CA ASN A 291 26.87 0.07 11.16
C ASN A 291 28.11 0.91 11.49
N ASN A 292 29.23 0.77 10.76
CA ASN A 292 30.47 1.55 10.88
C ASN A 292 30.23 3.01 10.44
N THR A 293 29.43 3.71 11.21
CA THR A 293 28.98 5.08 10.94
C THR A 293 29.62 6.08 11.90
N LEU A 294 30.16 5.60 13.02
CA LEU A 294 30.74 6.40 14.10
C LEU A 294 31.94 5.64 14.68
N GLU A 295 33.14 5.91 14.19
CA GLU A 295 34.35 5.68 14.98
C GLU A 295 34.49 6.87 15.93
N PRO A 296 34.64 6.68 17.25
CA PRO A 296 35.09 7.77 18.10
C PRO A 296 36.49 8.18 17.62
N SER A 297 36.66 9.46 17.31
CA SER A 297 37.92 10.06 16.89
C SER A 297 38.95 10.01 18.03
N ASN A 298 39.51 8.84 18.32
CA ASN A 298 40.63 8.67 19.26
C ASN A 298 41.27 7.31 19.03
N HIS A 299 42.14 7.21 18.02
CA HIS A 299 43.30 6.33 18.10
C HIS A 299 44.42 6.87 17.20
N LEU A 300 45.28 7.69 17.81
CA LEU A 300 46.70 7.70 17.48
C LEU A 300 47.23 6.26 17.61
N SER A 301 47.98 5.85 16.60
CA SER A 301 48.73 4.61 16.48
C SER A 301 49.45 4.23 17.78
N ALA A 302 49.11 3.07 18.33
CA ALA A 302 49.93 2.44 19.38
C ALA A 302 51.20 1.86 18.73
N SER A 303 52.29 2.62 18.77
CA SER A 303 53.65 2.09 18.60
C SER A 303 54.60 2.70 19.63
N SER A 304 54.98 1.87 20.59
CA SER A 304 56.27 1.84 21.30
C SER A 304 56.65 2.94 22.32
N SER A 305 56.70 2.50 23.58
CA SER A 305 57.79 2.73 24.57
C SER A 305 58.28 4.15 24.91
N ARG A 306 57.94 4.65 26.12
CA ARG A 306 58.88 5.26 27.10
C ARG A 306 58.25 5.64 28.47
N ILE A 307 59.04 5.36 29.52
CA ILE A 307 59.18 5.76 30.96
C ILE A 307 58.20 6.81 31.57
N PRO A 308 57.76 6.66 32.85
CA PRO A 308 56.89 7.61 33.54
C PRO A 308 57.65 8.74 34.27
N GLY A 309 57.18 9.98 34.13
CA GLY A 309 57.63 11.12 34.92
C GLY A 309 56.84 12.40 34.66
N ALA A 310 56.47 13.05 35.77
CA ALA A 310 55.93 14.41 35.94
C ALA A 310 54.42 14.64 35.71
N LEU A 311 53.81 15.08 36.82
CA LEU A 311 52.51 15.73 36.95
C LEU A 311 52.52 17.05 36.15
N ASP A 312 51.42 17.36 35.47
CA ASP A 312 50.97 18.75 35.39
C ASP A 312 49.45 18.86 35.23
N SER A 313 48.92 19.72 36.07
CA SER A 313 47.54 20.14 36.22
C SER A 313 47.19 21.22 35.20
N SER A 314 46.13 21.06 34.41
CA SER A 314 45.15 22.13 34.10
C SER A 314 44.13 21.75 33.01
N THR A 315 42.90 22.24 33.23
CA THR A 315 41.84 22.55 32.27
C THR A 315 41.08 21.41 31.56
N SER A 316 39.94 21.05 32.16
CA SER A 316 38.80 20.40 31.52
C SER A 316 38.09 21.35 30.55
N ILE A 317 38.42 21.27 29.25
CA ILE A 317 37.53 21.73 28.18
C ILE A 317 36.86 20.48 27.62
N VAL A 318 35.58 20.30 27.93
CA VAL A 318 34.74 19.25 27.33
C VAL A 318 34.49 19.65 25.89
N ASN A 319 35.38 19.27 24.99
CA ASN A 319 35.11 19.32 23.55
C ASN A 319 34.05 18.26 23.24
N LYS A 320 32.89 18.73 22.78
CA LYS A 320 31.84 17.90 22.16
C LYS A 320 32.54 17.08 21.06
N PRO A 321 32.47 15.75 21.03
CA PRO A 321 33.12 15.00 19.96
C PRO A 321 32.47 15.40 18.65
N ASP A 322 33.27 15.95 17.73
CA ASP A 322 32.89 16.08 16.34
C ASP A 322 32.65 14.67 15.81
N LEU A 323 31.39 14.25 15.82
CA LEU A 323 30.94 12.99 15.24
C LEU A 323 31.07 13.11 13.72
N VAL A 324 32.30 12.98 13.21
CA VAL A 324 32.52 12.73 11.80
C VAL A 324 31.85 11.40 11.50
N ARG A 325 30.82 11.43 10.65
CA ARG A 325 30.17 10.24 10.13
C ARG A 325 31.21 9.45 9.36
N ALA A 326 31.91 8.53 10.02
CA ALA A 326 32.75 7.53 9.37
C ALA A 326 31.86 6.90 8.31
N GLY A 327 32.23 7.01 7.04
CA GLY A 327 31.31 6.75 5.95
C GLY A 327 30.82 5.31 6.02
N SER A 328 29.56 5.10 6.44
CA SER A 328 28.92 3.78 6.33
C SER A 328 29.08 3.37 4.87
N SER A 329 29.84 2.31 4.55
CA SER A 329 30.26 1.99 3.18
C SER A 329 29.10 2.20 2.21
N ALA A 330 29.34 2.98 1.14
CA ALA A 330 28.30 3.27 0.15
C ALA A 330 27.70 1.97 -0.38
N CYS A 331 26.48 2.02 -0.91
CA CYS A 331 25.87 0.84 -1.52
C CYS A 331 26.83 0.28 -2.60
N GLY A 332 27.22 -0.99 -2.46
CA GLY A 332 28.17 -1.64 -3.37
C GLY A 332 29.65 -1.57 -2.99
N GLN A 333 30.04 -0.87 -1.91
CA GLN A 333 31.42 -0.82 -1.41
C GLN A 333 31.65 -1.79 -0.25
N ASN A 334 32.89 -2.25 -0.05
CA ASN A 334 33.34 -3.19 1.00
C ASN A 334 32.43 -4.42 1.15
N LEU A 335 32.06 -5.08 0.05
CA LEU A 335 31.10 -6.18 0.04
C LEU A 335 31.61 -7.44 0.76
N GLU A 336 32.91 -7.54 0.92
CA GLU A 336 33.66 -8.57 1.64
C GLU A 336 33.48 -8.49 3.16
N GLU A 337 33.23 -7.30 3.70
CA GLU A 337 32.94 -7.08 5.14
C GLU A 337 31.46 -7.29 5.48
N CYS A 338 30.63 -7.56 4.46
CA CYS A 338 29.20 -7.73 4.64
C CYS A 338 28.87 -9.10 5.24
N LEU A 339 28.33 -9.11 6.46
CA LEU A 339 27.83 -10.32 7.09
C LEU A 339 26.49 -10.81 6.52
N CYS A 340 25.72 -9.95 5.84
CA CYS A 340 24.39 -10.32 5.37
C CYS A 340 24.45 -11.31 4.20
N LEU A 341 23.65 -12.37 4.28
CA LEU A 341 23.24 -13.17 3.14
C LEU A 341 22.22 -12.39 2.31
N HIS A 342 22.29 -12.58 0.99
CA HIS A 342 21.34 -12.03 0.03
C HIS A 342 20.03 -12.83 0.04
N ALA A 343 18.96 -12.21 -0.48
CA ALA A 343 17.64 -12.84 -0.50
C ALA A 343 17.65 -14.10 -1.37
N GLU A 344 18.33 -14.04 -2.51
CA GLU A 344 18.52 -15.14 -3.46
C GLU A 344 19.24 -16.31 -2.79
N GLU A 345 20.28 -16.02 -2.01
CA GLU A 345 21.05 -17.04 -1.28
C GLU A 345 20.20 -17.74 -0.23
N ASN A 346 19.44 -16.98 0.57
CA ASN A 346 18.55 -17.55 1.57
C ASN A 346 17.44 -18.41 0.92
N ALA A 347 16.87 -17.98 -0.20
CA ALA A 347 15.88 -18.76 -0.93
C ALA A 347 16.48 -20.08 -1.46
N LEU A 348 17.70 -20.05 -2.00
CA LEU A 348 18.42 -21.24 -2.49
C LEU A 348 18.77 -22.22 -1.37
N LEU A 349 19.27 -21.71 -0.23
CA LEU A 349 19.63 -22.51 0.93
C LEU A 349 18.42 -23.26 1.49
N GLU A 350 17.28 -22.59 1.59
CA GLU A 350 16.04 -23.19 2.09
C GLU A 350 15.46 -24.25 1.14
N ALA A 351 15.48 -24.01 -0.17
CA ALA A 351 14.94 -24.97 -1.13
C ALA A 351 15.81 -26.23 -1.26
N GLY A 352 17.13 -26.06 -1.22
CA GLY A 352 18.10 -27.11 -1.52
C GLY A 352 18.18 -27.45 -3.01
N ARG A 353 19.38 -27.84 -3.48
CA ARG A 353 19.71 -28.03 -4.89
C ARG A 353 18.78 -28.99 -5.65
N GLN A 354 18.27 -30.03 -5.00
CA GLN A 354 17.42 -31.02 -5.67
C GLN A 354 16.08 -30.44 -6.13
N LYS A 355 15.55 -29.43 -5.43
CA LYS A 355 14.24 -28.82 -5.74
C LYS A 355 14.35 -27.65 -6.71
N THR A 356 15.54 -27.08 -6.90
CA THR A 356 15.76 -25.84 -7.67
C THR A 356 15.97 -26.06 -9.16
N ALA A 357 16.27 -27.30 -9.59
CA ALA A 357 16.52 -27.60 -10.99
C ALA A 357 15.29 -27.33 -11.87
N GLY A 358 15.45 -26.54 -12.92
CA GLY A 358 14.37 -26.11 -13.82
C GLY A 358 13.43 -25.04 -13.24
N ALA A 359 13.67 -24.56 -12.01
CA ALA A 359 12.82 -23.57 -11.37
C ALA A 359 12.98 -22.15 -11.95
N THR A 360 12.07 -21.27 -11.57
CA THR A 360 12.12 -19.81 -11.82
C THR A 360 12.36 -19.07 -10.52
N MET A 361 13.29 -18.12 -10.50
CA MET A 361 13.53 -17.22 -9.38
C MET A 361 12.92 -15.84 -9.66
N TYR A 362 12.11 -15.36 -8.74
CA TYR A 362 11.61 -13.99 -8.72
C TYR A 362 12.38 -13.17 -7.68
N CYS A 363 12.77 -11.94 -8.01
CA CYS A 363 13.46 -11.03 -7.09
C CYS A 363 12.90 -9.62 -7.21
N ASN A 364 12.77 -8.88 -6.11
CA ASN A 364 12.39 -7.46 -6.22
C ASN A 364 13.51 -6.58 -6.78
N THR A 365 14.76 -7.04 -6.74
CA THR A 365 15.95 -6.36 -7.30
C THR A 365 16.74 -7.35 -8.16
N CYS A 366 17.37 -6.87 -9.23
CA CYS A 366 18.27 -7.68 -10.06
C CYS A 366 19.35 -8.39 -9.20
N PRO A 367 19.58 -9.71 -9.38
CA PRO A 367 20.58 -10.43 -8.62
C PRO A 367 22.01 -9.92 -8.82
N CYS A 368 22.81 -9.90 -7.75
CA CYS A 368 24.23 -9.57 -7.88
C CYS A 368 25.01 -10.71 -8.57
N LEU A 369 26.21 -10.42 -9.07
CA LEU A 369 27.05 -11.41 -9.76
C LEU A 369 27.30 -12.67 -8.92
N ARG A 370 27.51 -12.54 -7.60
CA ARG A 370 27.71 -13.67 -6.68
C ARG A 370 26.46 -14.55 -6.56
N CYS A 371 25.29 -13.94 -6.53
CA CYS A 371 24.02 -14.68 -6.50
C CYS A 371 23.75 -15.35 -7.85
N ALA A 372 24.02 -14.66 -8.95
CA ALA A 372 23.84 -15.19 -10.29
C ALA A 372 24.65 -16.48 -10.54
N VAL A 373 25.92 -16.53 -10.10
CA VAL A 373 26.72 -17.77 -10.15
C VAL A 373 26.05 -18.92 -9.38
N LYS A 374 25.51 -18.65 -8.19
CA LYS A 374 24.82 -19.66 -7.37
C LYS A 374 23.49 -20.10 -8.00
N ILE A 375 22.73 -19.17 -8.57
CA ILE A 375 21.49 -19.44 -9.30
C ILE A 375 21.75 -20.39 -10.47
N ILE A 376 22.77 -20.10 -11.29
CA ILE A 376 23.20 -20.97 -12.40
C ILE A 376 23.57 -22.36 -11.88
N GLN A 377 24.42 -22.43 -10.84
CA GLN A 377 24.93 -23.71 -10.31
C GLN A 377 23.84 -24.62 -9.71
N THR A 378 22.73 -24.03 -9.25
CA THR A 378 21.57 -24.74 -8.70
C THR A 378 20.56 -25.18 -9.76
N GLY A 379 20.81 -24.89 -11.04
CA GLY A 379 20.02 -25.39 -12.17
C GLY A 379 18.74 -24.61 -12.45
N ILE A 380 18.61 -23.39 -11.93
CA ILE A 380 17.49 -22.48 -12.23
C ILE A 380 17.57 -22.08 -13.70
N LYS A 381 16.41 -22.00 -14.36
CA LYS A 381 16.32 -21.73 -15.81
C LYS A 381 15.72 -20.37 -16.16
N LYS A 382 15.08 -19.69 -15.21
CA LYS A 382 14.53 -18.35 -15.43
C LYS A 382 14.68 -17.46 -14.20
N VAL A 383 14.97 -16.19 -14.42
CA VAL A 383 15.04 -15.13 -13.40
C VAL A 383 14.15 -13.95 -13.83
N VAL A 384 13.22 -13.56 -12.97
CA VAL A 384 12.36 -12.39 -13.18
C VAL A 384 12.61 -11.38 -12.07
N TYR A 385 12.85 -10.11 -12.43
CA TYR A 385 13.14 -9.08 -11.44
C TYR A 385 12.42 -7.75 -11.68
N GLN A 386 12.21 -6.95 -10.63
CA GLN A 386 11.51 -5.66 -10.72
C GLN A 386 12.45 -4.47 -10.91
N LEU A 387 13.42 -4.28 -10.02
CA LEU A 387 14.29 -3.08 -9.99
C LEU A 387 15.71 -3.37 -10.53
N GLU A 388 16.25 -2.45 -11.32
CA GLU A 388 17.64 -2.50 -11.80
C GLU A 388 18.68 -2.09 -10.73
N TYR A 389 19.93 -2.50 -10.94
CA TYR A 389 21.07 -2.15 -10.12
C TYR A 389 22.33 -1.85 -10.95
N SER A 390 23.34 -1.22 -10.32
CA SER A 390 24.54 -0.68 -10.96
C SER A 390 25.51 -1.73 -11.55
N MET A 391 25.13 -3.01 -11.61
CA MET A 391 25.99 -4.11 -12.10
C MET A 391 25.25 -5.11 -13.02
N ASP A 392 24.08 -4.73 -13.54
CA ASP A 392 23.16 -5.65 -14.20
C ASP A 392 23.71 -6.26 -15.49
N GLN A 393 24.58 -5.55 -16.21
CA GLN A 393 25.06 -6.02 -17.51
C GLN A 393 25.96 -7.25 -17.43
N ARG A 394 26.78 -7.36 -16.38
CA ARG A 394 27.59 -8.57 -16.14
C ARG A 394 26.73 -9.74 -15.71
N THR A 395 25.76 -9.52 -14.83
CA THR A 395 24.78 -10.54 -14.43
C THR A 395 24.00 -11.06 -15.63
N LYS A 396 23.45 -10.17 -16.46
CA LYS A 396 22.71 -10.52 -17.69
C LYS A 396 23.60 -11.32 -18.66
N ALA A 397 24.88 -10.95 -18.80
CA ALA A 397 25.82 -11.66 -19.67
C ALA A 397 26.06 -13.11 -19.23
N ILE A 398 26.33 -13.35 -17.93
CA ILE A 398 26.60 -14.71 -17.45
C ILE A 398 25.35 -15.61 -17.45
N PHE A 399 24.16 -15.05 -17.23
CA PHE A 399 22.91 -15.81 -17.37
C PHE A 399 22.68 -16.23 -18.82
N LYS A 400 22.94 -15.33 -19.78
CA LYS A 400 22.87 -15.64 -21.21
C LYS A 400 23.85 -16.75 -21.61
N GLU A 401 25.09 -16.69 -21.14
CA GLU A 401 26.11 -17.71 -21.40
C GLU A 401 25.72 -19.08 -20.80
N ALA A 402 25.06 -19.09 -19.65
CA ALA A 402 24.63 -20.29 -18.94
C ALA A 402 23.25 -20.82 -19.35
N ASP A 403 22.62 -20.27 -20.40
CA ASP A 403 21.27 -20.64 -20.83
C ASP A 403 20.23 -20.51 -19.68
N VAL A 404 20.22 -19.33 -19.06
CA VAL A 404 19.22 -18.90 -18.06
C VAL A 404 18.52 -17.65 -18.58
N ASP A 405 17.20 -17.74 -18.74
CA ASP A 405 16.39 -16.59 -19.17
C ASP A 405 16.34 -15.53 -18.05
N ILE A 406 16.53 -14.26 -18.41
CA ILE A 406 16.44 -13.14 -17.47
C ILE A 406 15.61 -12.01 -18.06
N SER A 407 14.57 -11.62 -17.34
CA SER A 407 13.64 -10.57 -17.76
C SER A 407 13.30 -9.62 -16.63
N GLN A 408 13.24 -8.32 -16.94
CA GLN A 408 12.66 -7.34 -16.03
C GLN A 408 11.14 -7.30 -16.20
N PHE A 409 10.40 -7.23 -15.09
CA PHE A 409 8.95 -7.09 -15.08
C PHE A 409 8.54 -5.92 -14.21
N HIS A 410 7.75 -5.00 -14.78
CA HIS A 410 7.25 -3.82 -14.10
C HIS A 410 5.86 -4.10 -13.54
N LEU A 411 5.66 -3.85 -12.25
CA LEU A 411 4.34 -3.97 -11.63
C LEU A 411 3.48 -2.77 -12.05
N ASP A 412 2.26 -3.03 -12.52
CA ASP A 412 1.23 -2.01 -12.64
C ASP A 412 0.94 -1.45 -11.23
N THR A 413 1.47 -0.26 -10.94
CA THR A 413 1.17 0.49 -9.70
C THR A 413 -0.21 1.12 -9.77
#